data_AF-A0AA35UZ59-F1
#
_entry.id   AF-A0AA35UZ59-F1
#
_cell.length_a   1.000
_cell.length_b   1.000
_cell.length_c   1.000
_cell.angle_alpha   90.00
_cell.angle_beta   90.00
_cell.angle_gamma   90.00
#
_symmetry.space_group_name_H-M   'P 1'
#
loop_
_entity.id
_entity.type
_entity.pdbx_description
1 polymer ?
#
loop_
_entity_poly.entity_id
_entity_poly.type
_entity_poly.pdbx_seq_one_letter_code
_entity_poly.pdbx_strand_id
1 'polypeptide(L)' 'MSDMFLLSERQVERIEPYFLLAHEVPRADERRVLSGIVYVIRNALQWKDTPKA' A
#
# COMPACT_ATOMS: atom_id res chain seq x y z
N MET A 1 4.53 0.50 -11.13
CA MET A 1 3.56 -0.18 -10.25
C MET A 1 2.22 -0.19 -10.96
N SER A 2 1.97 -1.18 -11.81
CA SER A 2 0.63 -1.48 -12.31
C SER A 2 -0.28 -1.79 -11.12
N ASP A 3 -1.56 -1.40 -11.19
CA ASP A 3 -2.58 -1.34 -10.13
C ASP A 3 -2.95 -2.70 -9.49
N MET A 4 -1.96 -3.48 -9.06
CA MET A 4 -2.15 -4.72 -8.33
C MET A 4 -2.30 -4.40 -6.84
N PHE A 5 -3.53 -4.12 -6.44
CA PHE A 5 -3.88 -4.04 -5.03
C PHE A 5 -3.85 -5.43 -4.41
N LEU A 6 -2.82 -5.72 -3.63
CA LEU A 6 -2.65 -6.98 -2.90
C LEU A 6 -3.67 -7.16 -1.78
N LEU A 7 -4.24 -6.06 -1.28
CA LEU A 7 -5.29 -6.06 -0.27
C LEU A 7 -6.65 -5.81 -0.92
N SER A 8 -7.67 -6.53 -0.43
CA SER A 8 -9.08 -6.21 -0.71
C SER A 8 -9.55 -5.01 0.12
N GLU A 9 -10.61 -4.34 -0.30
CA GLU A 9 -11.20 -3.21 0.45
C GLU A 9 -11.58 -3.62 1.87
N ARG A 10 -12.20 -4.80 2.03
CA ARG A 10 -12.54 -5.37 3.35
C ARG A 10 -11.33 -5.60 4.26
N GLN A 11 -10.17 -5.92 3.69
CA GLN A 11 -8.94 -6.05 4.49
C GLN A 11 -8.42 -4.67 4.91
N VAL A 12 -8.55 -3.66 4.05
CA VAL A 12 -8.19 -2.27 4.38
C VAL A 12 -9.11 -1.72 5.46
N GLU A 13 -10.43 -1.94 5.37
CA GLU A 13 -11.41 -1.54 6.39
C GLU A 13 -11.08 -2.11 7.77
N ARG A 14 -10.52 -3.32 7.85
CA ARG A 14 -10.07 -3.92 9.12
C ARG A 14 -8.83 -3.25 9.71
N ILE A 15 -8.02 -2.58 8.88
CA ILE A 15 -6.78 -1.92 9.28
C ILE A 15 -7.01 -0.42 9.52
N GLU A 16 -8.07 0.15 8.93
CA GLU A 16 -8.45 1.56 9.01
C GLU A 16 -8.47 2.14 10.44
N PRO A 17 -8.91 1.43 11.50
CA PRO A 17 -8.86 1.93 12.87
C PRO A 17 -7.45 2.20 13.41
N TYR A 18 -6.42 1.63 12.80
CA TYR A 18 -5.02 1.81 13.19
C TYR A 18 -4.31 2.92 12.41
N PHE A 19 -4.96 3.52 11.41
CA PHE A 19 -4.37 4.66 10.72
C PHE A 19 -4.32 5.85 11.68
N LEU A 20 -3.18 6.54 11.66
CA LEU A 20 -3.08 7.82 12.34
C LEU A 20 -4.13 8.76 11.72
N LEU A 21 -4.83 9.52 12.56
CA LEU A 21 -5.81 10.55 12.18
C LEU A 21 -5.14 11.67 11.38
N ALA A 22 -4.72 11.38 10.15
CA ALA A 22 -4.14 12.35 9.24
C ALA A 22 -5.29 13.12 8.59
N HIS A 23 -5.32 14.41 8.91
CA HIS A 23 -6.25 15.41 8.42
C HIS A 23 -6.28 15.48 6.89
N GLU A 24 -7.50 15.58 6.34
CA GLU A 24 -7.85 16.31 5.11
C GLU A 24 -7.45 15.75 3.73
N VAL A 25 -6.66 14.67 3.61
CA VAL A 25 -6.29 14.10 2.30
C VAL A 25 -7.17 12.88 1.95
N PRO A 26 -7.80 12.82 0.76
CA PRO A 26 -8.65 11.71 0.37
C PRO A 26 -7.90 10.37 0.37
N ARG A 27 -8.49 9.37 1.04
CA ARG A 27 -7.98 8.02 1.30
C ARG A 27 -7.76 7.11 0.08
N ALA A 28 -7.81 7.67 -1.14
CA ALA A 28 -7.70 6.93 -2.39
C ALA A 28 -6.35 6.20 -2.53
N ASP A 29 -5.29 6.68 -1.88
CA ASP A 29 -3.95 6.09 -1.95
C ASP A 29 -3.63 5.07 -0.83
N GLU A 30 -4.46 4.92 0.21
CA GLU A 30 -4.14 4.06 1.37
C GLU A 30 -4.01 2.58 0.98
N ARG A 31 -4.95 2.08 0.17
CA ARG A 31 -4.92 0.70 -0.33
C ARG A 31 -3.66 0.44 -1.15
N ARG A 32 -3.17 1.45 -1.88
CA ARG A 32 -1.95 1.37 -2.69
C ARG A 32 -0.71 1.33 -1.81
N VAL A 33 -0.64 2.22 -0.82
CA VAL A 33 0.48 2.30 0.13
C VAL A 33 0.60 1.01 0.92
N LEU A 34 -0.51 0.51 1.49
CA LEU A 34 -0.52 -0.75 2.25
C LEU A 34 -0.18 -1.95 1.37
N SER A 35 -0.71 -1.99 0.15
CA SER A 35 -0.35 -3.04 -0.81
C SER A 35 1.15 -3.00 -1.14
N GLY A 36 1.74 -1.81 -1.26
CA GLY A 36 3.18 -1.62 -1.45
C GLY A 36 4.01 -2.11 -0.26
N ILE A 37 3.61 -1.78 0.96
CA ILE A 37 4.27 -2.25 2.19
C ILE A 37 4.23 -3.78 2.28
N VAL A 38 3.05 -4.37 2.12
CA VAL A 38 2.87 -5.83 2.15
C VAL A 38 3.68 -6.50 1.04
N TYR A 39 3.74 -5.91 -0.15
CA TYR A 39 4.54 -6.41 -1.25
C TYR A 39 6.02 -6.50 -0.91
N VAL A 40 6.60 -5.43 -0.33
CA VAL A 40 8.01 -5.39 0.08
C VAL A 40 8.28 -6.39 1.22
N ILE A 41 7.38 -6.49 2.19
CA ILE A 41 7.52 -7.47 3.30
C ILE A 41 7.54 -8.90 2.77
N ARG A 42 6.69 -9.23 1.78
CA ARG A 42 6.59 -10.59 1.23
C ARG A 42 7.73 -10.96 0.27
N ASN A 43 8.21 -10.00 -0.50
CA ASN A 43 9.08 -10.29 -1.66
C ASN A 43 10.46 -9.63 -1.58
N ALA A 44 10.75 -8.92 -0.48
CA ALA A 44 11.85 -7.97 -0.35
C ALA A 44 11.80 -6.85 -1.42
N LEU A 45 12.74 -5.91 -1.33
CA LEU A 45 12.94 -4.92 -2.38
C LEU A 45 13.60 -5.61 -3.58
N GLN A 46 12.92 -5.61 -4.73
CA GLN A 46 13.42 -6.27 -5.93
C GLN A 46 14.12 -5.27 -6.85
N TRP A 47 15.19 -5.71 -7.51
CA TRP A 47 15.93 -4.90 -8.49
C TRP A 47 15.06 -4.34 -9.63
N LYS A 48 13.95 -5.03 -9.96
CA LYS A 48 12.99 -4.56 -10.97
C LYS A 48 12.26 -3.27 -10.56
N ASP A 49 12.16 -3.02 -9.25
CA ASP A 49 11.48 -1.85 -8.67
C ASP A 49 12.48 -0.69 -8.44
N THR A 50 13.76 -0.90 -8.79
CA THR A 50 14.81 0.13 -8.74
C THR A 50 14.63 1.08 -9.93
N PRO A 51 14.70 2.42 -9.73
CA PRO A 51 14.68 3.36 -10.84
C PRO A 51 15.84 3.07 -11.79
N LYS A 52 15.55 3.05 -13.08
CA LYS A 52 16.59 2.97 -14.11
C LYS A 52 17.40 4.28 -14.07
N ALA A 53 18.72 4.15 -14.12
CA ALA A 53 19.64 5.27 -14.26
C ALA A 53 19.42 6.01 -15.59
#